data_AF-A0A9E5QDF3-F1
#
_entry.id   AF-A0A9E5QDF3-F1
#
_cell.length_a   1.000
_cell.length_b   1.000
_cell.length_c   1.000
_cell.angle_alpha   90.00
_cell.angle_beta   90.00
_cell.angle_gamma   90.00
#
_symmetry.space_group_name_H-M   'P 1'
#
loop_
_entity.id
_entity.type
_entity.pdbx_description
1 polymer ?
#
loop_
_entity_poly.entity_id
_entity_poly.type
_entity_poly.pdbx_seq_one_letter_code
_entity_poly.pdbx_strand_id
1 'polypeptide(L)'
;MSLILDNCYAADISAIEAVDCPAPSKRWHPISHGDARNLTLEAVDRAGLTVTEERYALSGNKKKGNGDTRMFGELILGGGDLSLPDDFRMALGLRNSVDQTISLNLCGGESVMVCGNMCFFGEFMTKRKHTINIMADIPSMMDQAISTYLEGFVDRANEIERWKTIELSQPDVDHIVMECMRA
;
A
#
# COMPACT_ATOMS: atom_id res chain seq x y z
N MET A 1 9.88 7.79 4.94
CA MET A 1 10.44 6.51 4.47
C MET A 1 9.68 5.40 5.15
N SER A 2 8.81 4.68 4.44
CA SER A 2 7.96 3.65 5.06
C SER A 2 8.06 2.27 4.42
N LEU A 3 8.71 2.17 3.26
CA LEU A 3 9.25 0.92 2.76
C LEU A 3 10.48 0.52 3.58
N ILE A 4 10.34 -0.53 4.40
CA ILE A 4 11.42 -1.02 5.26
C ILE A 4 12.03 -2.28 4.64
N LEU A 5 13.35 -2.22 4.44
CA LEU A 5 14.12 -3.27 3.79
C LEU A 5 14.71 -4.23 4.83
N ASP A 6 13.93 -5.24 5.22
CA ASP A 6 14.42 -6.37 6.04
C ASP A 6 14.23 -7.68 5.27
N ASN A 7 15.32 -8.42 5.04
CA ASN A 7 15.37 -9.61 4.18
C ASN A 7 14.76 -9.40 2.77
N CYS A 8 14.80 -8.17 2.28
CA CYS A 8 14.43 -7.77 0.92
C CYS A 8 15.43 -6.71 0.43
N TYR A 9 15.39 -6.40 -0.87
CA TYR A 9 16.25 -5.39 -1.48
C TYR A 9 15.43 -4.48 -2.39
N ALA A 10 15.86 -3.22 -2.51
CA ALA A 10 15.19 -2.26 -3.39
C ALA A 10 15.31 -2.71 -4.85
N ALA A 11 14.21 -2.62 -5.59
CA ALA A 11 14.11 -3.07 -6.97
C ALA A 11 13.56 -1.94 -7.85
N ASP A 12 14.09 -1.81 -9.06
CA ASP A 12 13.53 -0.93 -10.08
C ASP A 12 12.39 -1.62 -10.85
N ILE A 13 11.69 -0.87 -11.68
CA ILE A 13 10.54 -1.36 -12.45
C ILE A 13 10.94 -2.52 -13.36
N SER A 14 12.11 -2.43 -14.00
CA SER A 14 12.60 -3.50 -14.88
C SER A 14 12.84 -4.80 -14.12
N ALA A 15 13.36 -4.74 -12.90
CA ALA A 15 13.51 -5.91 -12.02
C ALA A 15 12.15 -6.48 -11.61
N ILE A 16 11.15 -5.64 -11.33
CA ILE A 16 9.77 -6.08 -11.03
C ILE A 16 9.15 -6.83 -12.21
N GLU A 17 9.30 -6.31 -13.43
CA GLU A 17 8.75 -6.90 -14.65
C GLU A 17 9.50 -8.17 -15.08
N ALA A 18 10.78 -8.29 -14.71
CA ALA A 18 11.61 -9.46 -15.02
C ALA A 18 11.33 -10.68 -14.13
N VAL A 19 10.57 -10.53 -13.03
CA VAL A 19 10.25 -11.68 -12.15
C VAL A 19 9.31 -12.65 -12.87
N ASP A 20 9.79 -13.89 -13.02
CA ASP A 20 9.02 -14.97 -13.64
C ASP A 20 7.74 -15.27 -12.86
N CYS A 21 6.59 -15.21 -13.55
CA CYS A 21 5.32 -15.65 -13.01
C CYS A 21 5.06 -17.11 -13.39
N PRO A 22 4.96 -18.06 -12.43
CA PRO A 22 4.69 -19.44 -12.72
C PRO A 22 3.35 -19.64 -13.41
N ALA A 23 3.24 -20.68 -14.25
CA ALA A 23 1.95 -21.06 -14.82
C ALA A 23 0.94 -21.43 -13.70
N PRO A 24 -0.36 -21.14 -13.89
CA PRO A 24 -1.40 -21.55 -12.95
C PRO A 24 -1.37 -23.05 -12.66
N SER A 25 -1.67 -23.43 -11.41
CA SER A 25 -1.80 -24.84 -11.03
C SER A 25 -3.08 -25.10 -10.25
N LYS A 26 -3.90 -26.02 -10.76
CA LYS A 26 -5.19 -26.42 -10.17
C LYS A 26 -6.09 -25.21 -9.88
N ARG A 27 -6.16 -24.77 -8.62
CA ARG A 27 -6.97 -23.63 -8.16
C ARG A 27 -6.16 -22.35 -7.98
N TRP A 28 -4.84 -22.45 -7.92
CA TRP A 28 -3.95 -21.32 -7.72
C TRP A 28 -3.54 -20.68 -9.04
N HIS A 29 -3.82 -19.39 -9.17
CA HIS A 29 -3.57 -18.59 -10.37
C HIS A 29 -2.78 -17.35 -9.95
N PRO A 30 -1.43 -17.39 -10.03
CA PRO A 30 -0.60 -16.24 -9.68
C PRO A 30 -0.83 -15.09 -10.67
N ILE A 31 -0.49 -13.89 -10.23
CA ILE A 31 -0.41 -12.70 -11.07
C ILE A 31 1.04 -12.21 -11.05
N SER A 32 1.56 -11.77 -12.19
CA SER A 32 2.91 -11.23 -12.23
C SER A 32 3.01 -9.97 -11.37
N HIS A 33 4.22 -9.64 -10.91
CA HIS A 33 4.43 -8.41 -10.15
C HIS A 33 4.17 -7.17 -11.01
N GLY A 34 4.54 -7.22 -12.30
CA GLY A 34 4.20 -6.20 -13.30
C GLY A 34 2.68 -5.99 -13.45
N ASP A 35 1.90 -7.06 -13.61
CA ASP A 35 0.44 -6.95 -13.72
C ASP A 35 -0.18 -6.37 -12.45
N ALA A 36 0.29 -6.80 -11.28
CA ALA A 36 -0.18 -6.27 -10.00
C ALA A 36 0.06 -4.75 -9.89
N ARG A 37 1.23 -4.29 -10.34
CA ARG A 37 1.58 -2.87 -10.42
C ARG A 37 0.67 -2.15 -11.41
N ASN A 38 0.57 -2.62 -12.64
CA ASN A 38 -0.18 -1.95 -13.71
C ASN A 38 -1.65 -1.80 -13.35
N LEU A 39 -2.29 -2.85 -12.83
CA LEU A 39 -3.68 -2.79 -12.35
C LEU A 39 -3.87 -1.76 -11.23
N THR A 40 -2.87 -1.59 -10.36
CA THR A 40 -2.89 -0.56 -9.30
C THR A 40 -2.81 0.83 -9.91
N LEU A 41 -1.90 1.06 -10.87
CA LEU A 41 -1.76 2.34 -11.56
C LEU A 41 -3.03 2.72 -12.32
N GLU A 42 -3.64 1.78 -13.03
CA GLU A 42 -4.90 1.98 -13.74
C GLU A 42 -6.03 2.32 -12.76
N ALA A 43 -6.07 1.72 -11.57
CA ALA A 43 -7.08 2.04 -10.55
C ALA A 43 -6.90 3.46 -9.98
N VAL A 44 -5.65 3.89 -9.78
CA VAL A 44 -5.32 5.26 -9.37
C VAL A 44 -5.75 6.27 -10.45
N ASP A 45 -5.44 5.98 -11.71
CA ASP A 45 -5.82 6.83 -12.85
C ASP A 45 -7.35 6.94 -13.00
N ARG A 46 -8.08 5.82 -12.89
CA ARG A 46 -9.56 5.80 -12.87
C ARG A 46 -10.15 6.64 -11.74
N ALA A 47 -9.45 6.76 -10.61
CA ALA A 47 -9.86 7.59 -9.49
C ALA A 47 -9.54 9.10 -9.70
N GLY A 48 -8.97 9.49 -10.85
CA GLY A 48 -8.58 10.86 -11.15
C GLY A 48 -7.34 11.33 -10.41
N LEU A 49 -6.54 10.39 -9.90
CA LEU A 49 -5.30 10.64 -9.17
C LEU A 49 -4.11 10.33 -10.07
N THR A 50 -2.93 10.79 -9.66
CA THR A 50 -1.66 10.51 -10.34
C THR A 50 -0.68 9.90 -9.34
N VAL A 51 0.22 9.05 -9.83
CA VAL A 51 1.32 8.55 -9.02
C VAL A 51 2.53 9.46 -9.21
N THR A 52 2.99 10.08 -8.13
CA THR A 52 4.14 11.00 -8.13
C THR A 52 5.44 10.29 -7.82
N GLU A 53 5.40 9.24 -7.01
CA GLU A 53 6.55 8.39 -6.71
C GLU A 53 6.17 6.92 -6.61
N GLU A 54 7.07 6.05 -7.04
CA GLU A 54 6.95 4.60 -6.91
C GLU A 54 8.23 4.03 -6.33
N ARG A 55 8.11 3.16 -5.32
CA ARG A 55 9.24 2.47 -4.69
C ARG A 55 8.89 1.01 -4.53
N TYR A 56 9.82 0.13 -4.91
CA TYR A 56 9.62 -1.30 -4.82
C TYR A 56 10.77 -2.02 -4.11
N ALA A 57 10.44 -3.16 -3.54
CA ALA A 57 11.40 -4.11 -3.01
C ALA A 57 11.01 -5.55 -3.36
N LEU A 58 12.01 -6.38 -3.62
CA LEU A 58 11.86 -7.80 -3.89
C LEU A 58 12.44 -8.64 -2.75
N SER A 59 11.82 -9.77 -2.51
CA SER A 59 12.27 -10.80 -1.59
C SER A 59 11.87 -12.17 -2.12
N GLY A 60 12.50 -13.23 -1.62
CA GLY A 60 12.06 -14.58 -1.94
C GLY A 60 13.01 -15.66 -1.47
N ASN A 61 12.65 -16.89 -1.81
CA ASN A 61 13.39 -18.07 -1.40
C ASN A 61 14.37 -18.50 -2.50
N LYS A 62 15.64 -18.12 -2.36
CA LYS A 62 16.75 -18.51 -3.25
C LYS A 62 16.90 -20.03 -3.47
N LYS A 63 16.21 -20.89 -2.69
CA LYS A 63 16.23 -22.35 -2.83
C LYS A 63 15.25 -22.92 -3.88
N LYS A 64 14.32 -22.12 -4.42
CA LYS A 64 13.38 -22.56 -5.49
C LYS A 64 13.36 -21.54 -6.64
N GLY A 65 14.14 -21.78 -7.69
CA GLY A 65 14.11 -20.97 -8.91
C GLY A 65 14.76 -19.60 -8.78
N ASN A 66 14.30 -18.63 -9.59
CA ASN A 66 14.88 -17.29 -9.81
C ASN A 66 14.71 -16.34 -8.61
N GLY A 67 14.96 -16.83 -7.38
CA GLY A 67 15.15 -16.08 -6.14
C GLY A 67 13.95 -15.35 -5.57
N ASP A 68 13.36 -14.47 -6.36
CA ASP A 68 12.43 -13.43 -5.96
C ASP A 68 11.00 -13.86 -6.26
N THR A 69 10.22 -13.97 -5.19
CA THR A 69 8.86 -14.49 -5.26
C THR A 69 7.85 -13.55 -4.63
N ARG A 70 8.31 -12.49 -3.96
CA ARG A 70 7.50 -11.52 -3.24
C ARG A 70 7.93 -10.12 -3.64
N MET A 71 6.93 -9.29 -3.92
CA MET A 71 7.09 -7.87 -4.17
C MET A 71 6.39 -7.08 -3.06
N PHE A 72 7.04 -5.99 -2.66
CA PHE A 72 6.53 -4.94 -1.81
C PHE A 72 6.63 -3.61 -2.55
N GLY A 73 5.59 -2.79 -2.52
CA GLY A 73 5.52 -1.51 -3.20
C GLY A 73 4.96 -0.43 -2.30
N GLU A 74 5.49 0.78 -2.43
CA GLU A 74 4.94 2.03 -1.91
C GLU A 74 4.74 2.96 -3.11
N LEU A 75 3.52 3.50 -3.26
CA LEU A 75 3.19 4.49 -4.27
C LEU A 75 2.72 5.75 -3.55
N ILE A 76 3.27 6.90 -3.93
CA ILE A 76 2.81 8.20 -3.46
C ILE A 76 1.90 8.78 -4.51
N LEU A 77 0.71 9.20 -4.07
CA LEU A 77 -0.28 9.78 -4.94
C LEU A 77 -0.25 11.30 -4.84
N GLY A 78 -0.60 11.95 -5.94
CA GLY A 78 -0.85 13.38 -6.01
C GLY A 78 -1.87 13.69 -7.11
N GLY A 79 -2.21 14.97 -7.26
CA GLY A 79 -3.18 15.40 -8.26
C GLY A 79 -4.64 15.05 -7.92
N GLY A 80 -5.54 15.42 -8.82
CA GLY A 80 -6.99 15.46 -8.60
C GLY A 80 -7.47 16.88 -8.26
N ASP A 81 -8.74 17.19 -8.53
CA ASP A 81 -9.41 18.45 -8.14
C ASP A 81 -9.68 18.53 -6.62
N LEU A 82 -8.94 17.72 -5.86
CA LEU A 82 -8.96 17.74 -4.41
C LEU A 82 -8.13 18.96 -4.01
N SER A 83 -8.78 19.97 -3.43
CA SER A 83 -8.10 21.13 -2.83
C SER A 83 -7.35 20.67 -1.58
N LEU A 84 -6.18 20.06 -1.80
CA LEU A 84 -5.34 19.49 -0.75
C LEU A 84 -4.52 20.59 -0.07
N PRO A 85 -4.34 20.54 1.27
CA PRO A 85 -3.23 21.22 1.92
C PRO A 85 -1.90 20.73 1.35
N ASP A 86 -0.93 21.62 1.17
CA ASP A 86 0.37 21.33 0.54
C ASP A 86 1.18 20.22 1.25
N ASP A 87 0.90 19.98 2.53
CA ASP A 87 1.61 18.99 3.36
C ASP A 87 0.84 17.69 3.57
N PHE A 88 -0.36 17.56 2.97
CA PHE A 88 -1.11 16.31 3.01
C PHE A 88 -0.56 15.34 1.96
N ARG A 89 -0.17 14.13 2.40
CA ARG A 89 0.34 13.07 1.52
C ARG A 89 -0.65 11.92 1.44
N MET A 90 -0.85 11.38 0.24
CA MET A 90 -1.57 10.12 0.03
C MET A 90 -0.58 9.02 -0.35
N ALA A 91 -0.66 7.88 0.32
CA ALA A 91 0.20 6.75 0.04
C ALA A 91 -0.61 5.46 -0.14
N LEU A 92 -0.18 4.61 -1.07
CA LEU A 92 -0.66 3.25 -1.26
C LEU A 92 0.47 2.26 -1.02
N GLY A 93 0.16 1.19 -0.30
CA GLY A 93 1.04 0.04 -0.13
C GLY A 93 0.54 -1.13 -0.96
N LEU A 94 1.42 -1.80 -1.68
CA LEU A 94 1.13 -2.96 -2.51
C LEU A 94 2.00 -4.14 -2.07
N ARG A 95 1.44 -5.34 -1.99
CA ARG A 95 2.22 -6.57 -1.83
C ARG A 95 1.65 -7.71 -2.66
N ASN A 96 2.53 -8.49 -3.29
CA ASN A 96 2.16 -9.61 -4.15
C ASN A 96 3.17 -10.75 -4.00
N SER A 97 2.74 -12.01 -4.17
CA SER A 97 3.65 -13.13 -4.38
C SER A 97 3.26 -14.00 -5.56
N VAL A 98 4.27 -14.64 -6.12
CA VAL A 98 4.17 -15.64 -7.18
C VAL A 98 4.49 -17.05 -6.67
N ASP A 99 4.54 -17.28 -5.34
CA ASP A 99 4.86 -18.59 -4.73
C ASP A 99 3.87 -19.06 -3.64
N GLN A 100 2.68 -18.45 -3.56
CA GLN A 100 1.63 -18.71 -2.54
C GLN A 100 1.98 -18.28 -1.11
N THR A 101 3.11 -17.61 -0.88
CA THR A 101 3.46 -17.15 0.48
C THR A 101 2.61 -15.98 0.95
N ILE A 102 2.18 -15.11 0.04
CA ILE A 102 1.25 -14.01 0.32
C ILE A 102 0.20 -13.83 -0.77
N SER A 103 -1.01 -13.44 -0.37
CA SER A 103 -2.03 -12.98 -1.31
C SER A 103 -1.67 -11.61 -1.89
N LEU A 104 -2.35 -11.18 -2.94
CA LEU A 104 -2.32 -9.77 -3.33
C LEU A 104 -2.97 -8.95 -2.23
N ASN A 105 -2.33 -7.87 -1.78
CA ASN A 105 -2.96 -6.92 -0.88
C ASN A 105 -2.62 -5.49 -1.30
N LEU A 106 -3.58 -4.62 -1.09
CA LEU A 106 -3.47 -3.18 -1.25
C LEU A 106 -3.87 -2.54 0.10
N CYS A 107 -3.10 -1.56 0.55
CA CYS A 107 -3.48 -0.67 1.64
C CYS A 107 -3.30 0.78 1.19
N GLY A 108 -3.92 1.69 1.91
CA GLY A 108 -3.66 3.11 1.73
C GLY A 108 -3.97 3.92 2.97
N GLY A 109 -3.46 5.14 3.00
CA GLY A 109 -3.39 5.98 4.18
C GLY A 109 -2.67 7.29 3.87
N GLU A 110 -2.73 8.23 4.80
CA GLU A 110 -1.78 9.37 4.79
C GLU A 110 -0.33 8.87 4.81
N SER A 111 -0.11 7.82 5.60
CA SER A 111 1.08 6.99 5.55
C SER A 111 0.70 5.52 5.52
N VAL A 112 1.50 4.74 4.79
CA VAL A 112 1.43 3.28 4.75
C VAL A 112 2.76 2.74 5.20
N MET A 113 2.79 1.56 5.82
CA MET A 113 4.03 0.85 6.15
C MET A 113 4.02 -0.48 5.41
N VAL A 114 5.08 -0.71 4.64
CA VAL A 114 5.25 -1.95 3.87
C VAL A 114 6.67 -2.45 4.12
N CYS A 115 6.81 -3.62 4.73
CA CYS A 115 8.11 -4.14 5.12
C CYS A 115 8.36 -5.55 4.59
N GLY A 116 9.62 -5.83 4.26
CA GLY A 116 10.08 -7.19 3.94
C GLY A 116 9.89 -8.21 5.07
N ASN A 117 9.74 -7.74 6.32
CA ASN A 117 9.37 -8.56 7.49
C ASN A 117 7.87 -8.89 7.58
N MET A 118 7.10 -8.60 6.51
CA MET A 118 5.65 -8.83 6.39
C MET A 118 4.77 -7.85 7.17
N CYS A 119 5.34 -6.85 7.84
CA CYS A 119 4.57 -5.73 8.39
C CYS A 119 3.91 -4.98 7.23
N PHE A 120 2.59 -4.85 7.32
CA PHE A 120 1.77 -4.20 6.31
C PHE A 120 0.66 -3.44 7.03
N PHE A 121 0.69 -2.12 6.93
CA PHE A 121 -0.21 -1.23 7.65
C PHE A 121 -0.63 -0.05 6.76
N GLY A 122 -1.87 0.37 6.96
CA GLY A 122 -2.52 1.49 6.31
C GLY A 122 -3.92 1.64 6.94
N GLU A 123 -4.56 2.77 6.72
CA GLU A 123 -5.89 3.06 7.27
C GLU A 123 -6.96 2.13 6.70
N PHE A 124 -6.85 1.82 5.41
CA PHE A 124 -7.65 0.76 4.79
C PHE A 124 -6.75 -0.34 4.25
N MET A 125 -7.29 -1.55 4.19
CA MET A 125 -6.61 -2.71 3.63
C MET A 125 -7.60 -3.63 2.93
N THR A 126 -7.27 -4.03 1.72
CA THR A 126 -7.99 -5.06 0.97
C THR A 126 -7.05 -6.15 0.49
N LYS A 127 -7.57 -7.36 0.29
CA LYS A 127 -6.77 -8.51 -0.10
C LYS A 127 -7.52 -9.49 -1.00
N ARG A 128 -6.83 -9.99 -2.04
CA ARG A 128 -7.34 -11.05 -2.92
C ARG A 128 -6.39 -12.23 -2.97
N LYS A 129 -6.94 -13.44 -2.79
CA LYS A 129 -6.20 -14.69 -3.03
C LYS A 129 -6.06 -14.95 -4.53
N HIS A 130 -4.89 -15.46 -4.92
CA HIS A 130 -4.54 -15.94 -6.27
C HIS A 130 -5.35 -17.16 -6.68
N THR A 131 -6.61 -16.95 -7.06
CA THR A 131 -7.55 -17.97 -7.54
C THR A 131 -7.99 -17.68 -8.96
N ILE A 132 -8.67 -18.63 -9.61
CA ILE A 132 -9.08 -18.57 -11.03
C ILE A 132 -9.63 -17.19 -11.45
N ASN A 133 -10.44 -16.55 -10.62
CA ASN A 133 -11.14 -15.29 -10.97
C ASN A 133 -10.36 -14.02 -10.60
N ILE A 134 -9.11 -14.14 -10.17
CA ILE A 134 -8.36 -13.00 -9.61
C ILE A 134 -8.30 -11.81 -10.58
N MET A 135 -8.07 -12.04 -11.87
CA MET A 135 -7.98 -10.95 -12.87
C MET A 135 -9.30 -10.19 -13.07
N ALA A 136 -10.45 -10.86 -12.85
CA ALA A 136 -11.75 -10.21 -12.91
C ALA A 136 -12.05 -9.42 -11.62
N ASP A 137 -11.57 -9.91 -10.49
CA ASP A 137 -11.88 -9.34 -9.17
C ASP A 137 -11.00 -8.15 -8.80
N ILE A 138 -9.73 -8.14 -9.23
CA ILE A 138 -8.74 -7.12 -8.83
C ILE A 138 -9.20 -5.69 -9.17
N PRO A 139 -9.63 -5.36 -10.40
CA PRO A 139 -9.96 -3.99 -10.74
C PRO A 139 -11.05 -3.42 -9.83
N SER A 140 -12.15 -4.15 -9.65
CA SER A 140 -13.26 -3.73 -8.78
C SER A 140 -12.82 -3.64 -7.32
N MET A 141 -11.96 -4.54 -6.85
CA MET A 141 -11.41 -4.48 -5.49
C MET A 141 -10.57 -3.22 -5.26
N MET A 142 -9.68 -2.90 -6.21
CA MET A 142 -8.79 -1.75 -6.09
C MET A 142 -9.58 -0.45 -6.16
N ASP A 143 -10.53 -0.35 -7.10
CA ASP A 143 -11.40 0.81 -7.25
C ASP A 143 -12.20 1.06 -5.97
N GLN A 144 -12.85 0.03 -5.41
CA GLN A 144 -13.58 0.14 -4.15
C GLN A 144 -12.67 0.61 -3.00
N ALA A 145 -11.47 0.06 -2.89
CA ALA A 145 -10.55 0.40 -1.82
C ALA A 145 -10.07 1.86 -1.92
N ILE A 146 -9.76 2.35 -3.12
CA ILE A 146 -9.38 3.74 -3.37
C ILE A 146 -10.58 4.67 -3.12
N SER A 147 -11.77 4.33 -3.60
CA SER A 147 -12.98 5.12 -3.36
C SER A 147 -13.31 5.24 -1.87
N THR A 148 -13.29 4.14 -1.11
CA THR A 148 -13.53 4.18 0.34
C THR A 148 -12.53 5.08 1.05
N TYR A 149 -11.27 5.10 0.61
CA TYR A 149 -10.27 6.01 1.15
C TYR A 149 -10.60 7.47 0.86
N LEU A 150 -10.96 7.78 -0.39
CA LEU A 150 -11.31 9.12 -0.83
C LEU A 150 -12.57 9.66 -0.14
N GLU A 151 -13.56 8.80 0.16
CA GLU A 151 -14.77 9.21 0.89
C GLU A 151 -14.45 9.78 2.28
N GLY A 152 -13.58 9.12 3.05
CA GLY A 152 -13.15 9.58 4.37
C GLY A 152 -12.00 10.59 4.34
N PHE A 153 -11.56 11.02 3.16
CA PHE A 153 -10.32 11.78 2.99
C PHE A 153 -10.45 13.24 3.41
N VAL A 154 -11.51 13.92 2.97
CA VAL A 154 -11.72 15.35 3.24
C VAL A 154 -11.86 15.60 4.75
N ASP A 155 -12.58 14.73 5.44
CA ASP A 155 -12.75 14.82 6.90
C ASP A 155 -11.40 14.70 7.63
N ARG A 156 -10.54 13.80 7.19
CA ARG A 156 -9.19 13.62 7.76
C ARG A 156 -8.29 14.81 7.47
N ALA A 157 -8.30 15.34 6.25
CA ALA A 157 -7.54 16.55 5.91
C ALA A 157 -7.97 17.74 6.80
N ASN A 158 -9.27 17.94 6.98
CA ASN A 158 -9.81 18.97 7.86
C ASN A 158 -9.45 18.73 9.34
N GLU A 159 -9.46 17.48 9.79
CA GLU A 159 -9.08 17.12 11.15
C GLU A 159 -7.60 17.43 11.44
N ILE A 160 -6.70 17.08 10.52
CA ILE A 160 -5.27 17.39 10.63
C ILE A 160 -5.04 18.91 10.68
N GLU A 161 -5.69 19.68 9.80
CA GLU A 161 -5.62 21.15 9.85
C GLU A 161 -6.11 21.72 11.19
N ARG A 162 -7.20 21.16 11.72
CA ARG A 162 -7.68 21.56 13.05
C ARG A 162 -6.63 21.27 14.12
N TRP A 163 -6.01 20.08 14.12
CA TRP A 163 -4.99 19.72 15.11
C TRP A 163 -3.78 20.66 15.10
N LYS A 164 -3.38 21.19 13.95
CA LYS A 164 -2.28 22.17 13.85
C LYS A 164 -2.56 23.46 14.62
N THR A 165 -3.83 23.81 14.80
CA THR A 165 -4.26 25.07 15.44
C THR A 165 -4.70 24.91 16.89
N ILE A 166 -4.79 23.68 17.41
CA ILE A 166 -5.20 23.41 18.79
C ILE A 166 -4.00 23.63 19.72
N GLU A 167 -4.10 24.62 20.59
CA GLU A 167 -3.22 24.75 21.76
C GLU A 167 -3.81 23.99 22.94
N LEU A 168 -3.03 23.10 23.55
CA LEU A 168 -3.42 22.40 24.77
C LEU A 168 -3.17 23.29 25.98
N SER A 169 -4.14 23.35 26.90
CA SER A 169 -3.94 24.03 28.17
C SER A 169 -3.00 23.23 29.06
N GLN A 170 -2.28 23.91 29.97
CA GLN A 170 -1.39 23.23 30.92
C GLN A 170 -2.11 22.11 31.71
N PRO A 171 -3.35 22.30 32.21
CA PRO A 171 -4.10 21.21 32.85
C PRO A 171 -4.37 19.99 31.95
N ASP A 172 -4.66 20.19 30.66
CA ASP A 172 -4.90 19.08 29.72
C ASP A 172 -3.61 18.29 29.50
N VAL A 173 -2.48 18.98 29.34
CA VAL A 173 -1.16 18.37 29.21
C VAL A 173 -0.81 17.55 30.46
N ASP A 174 -0.98 18.13 31.64
CA ASP A 174 -0.71 17.46 32.91
C ASP A 174 -1.57 16.19 33.04
N HIS A 175 -2.86 16.27 32.69
CA HIS A 175 -3.75 15.13 32.74
C HIS A 175 -3.31 14.00 31.79
N ILE A 176 -3.02 14.33 30.52
CA ILE A 176 -2.56 13.36 29.52
C ILE A 176 -1.28 12.65 29.98
N VAL A 177 -0.29 13.41 30.47
CA VAL A 177 0.98 12.84 30.96
C VAL A 177 0.74 11.89 32.14
N MET A 178 -0.12 12.28 33.09
CA MET A 178 -0.42 11.45 34.26
C MET A 178 -1.15 10.15 33.88
N GLU A 179 -2.06 10.17 32.91
CA GLU A 179 -2.72 8.95 32.42
C GLU A 179 -1.75 8.03 31.66
N CYS A 180 -0.87 8.58 30.82
CA CYS A 180 0.15 7.78 30.11
C CYS A 180 1.10 7.04 31.08
N MET A 181 1.38 7.61 32.26
CA MET A 181 2.24 6.99 33.28
C MET A 181 1.54 5.94 34.14
N ARG A 182 0.22 5.75 33.99
CA ARG A 182 -0.56 4.76 34.75
C ARG A 182 -0.70 3.41 34.03
N ALA A 183 -0.44 3.36 32.72
CA ALA A 183 -0.52 2.15 31.89
C ALA A 183 0.79 1.36 31.91
#